data_AF-A0A7K1ULI6-F1
#
_entry.id   AF-A0A7K1ULI6-F1
#
_cell.length_a   1.000
_cell.length_b   1.000
_cell.length_c   1.000
_cell.angle_alpha   90.00
_cell.angle_beta   90.00
_cell.angle_gamma   90.00
#
_symmetry.space_group_name_H-M   'P 1'
#
loop_
_entity.id
_entity.type
_entity.pdbx_description
1 polymer ?
#
loop_
_entity_poly.entity_id
_entity_poly.type
_entity_poly.pdbx_seq_one_letter_code
_entity_poly.pdbx_strand_id
1 'polypeptide(L)'
;MSTLTTRSKTLGGAAGVFGLLAVTACGGSSVEAYCDVWEEGQAEFEQLETADMQNFDEAFSTVEDFLDDAVSAAPDEIESQTENLRDAIAAINNLDIDFENPESFTDPEVMEDLEQLEEQFATIEADSQAVEDYVNENCENVDLS
;
A
#
# COMPACT_ATOMS: atom_id res chain seq x y z
N MET A 1 65.32 4.73 -19.29
CA MET A 1 64.09 4.65 -20.11
C MET A 1 62.99 4.05 -19.25
N SER A 2 61.77 4.55 -19.44
CA SER A 2 60.65 4.67 -18.50
C SER A 2 60.07 3.41 -17.83
N THR A 3 59.57 3.68 -16.63
CA THR A 3 58.55 3.06 -15.76
C THR A 3 57.36 2.36 -16.44
N LEU A 4 56.78 1.35 -15.77
CA LEU A 4 55.35 1.34 -15.37
C LEU A 4 55.06 0.28 -14.29
N THR A 5 54.74 0.80 -13.11
CA THR A 5 54.08 0.14 -11.96
C THR A 5 52.65 -0.26 -12.35
N THR A 6 52.20 -1.48 -12.02
CA THR A 6 50.77 -1.75 -11.81
C THR A 6 50.57 -2.34 -10.42
N ARG A 7 49.78 -1.62 -9.63
CA ARG A 7 49.56 -1.82 -8.20
C ARG A 7 48.63 -2.99 -7.93
N SER A 8 48.94 -3.68 -6.84
CA SER A 8 48.07 -4.58 -6.08
C SER A 8 46.69 -3.98 -5.81
N LYS A 9 45.64 -4.75 -6.11
CA LYS A 9 44.36 -4.72 -5.40
C LYS A 9 43.94 -6.16 -5.15
N THR A 10 44.51 -6.73 -4.09
CA THR A 10 43.86 -7.79 -3.31
C THR A 10 42.51 -7.23 -2.87
N LEU A 11 41.42 -7.72 -3.45
CA LEU A 11 40.08 -7.48 -2.93
C LEU A 11 40.00 -8.08 -1.53
N GLY A 12 40.28 -7.26 -0.53
CA GLY A 12 39.70 -7.42 0.79
C GLY A 12 38.23 -7.03 0.67
N GLY A 13 37.35 -8.02 0.78
CA GLY A 13 35.90 -7.85 0.79
C GLY A 13 35.29 -8.99 1.59
N ALA A 14 35.12 -8.72 2.88
CA ALA A 14 34.28 -9.39 3.86
C ALA A 14 33.82 -10.84 3.55
N ALA A 15 34.48 -11.79 4.20
CA ALA A 15 33.74 -12.88 4.85
C ALA A 15 32.85 -12.22 5.93
N GLY A 16 31.63 -11.88 5.55
CA GLY A 16 30.63 -11.25 6.38
C GLY A 16 29.31 -11.97 6.15
N VAL A 17 28.82 -12.59 7.22
CA VAL A 17 27.57 -13.32 7.32
C VAL A 17 26.41 -12.49 6.76
N PHE A 18 25.83 -12.91 5.63
CA PHE A 18 24.43 -12.67 5.32
C PHE A 18 23.78 -14.01 4.96
N GLY A 19 23.89 -14.93 5.92
CA GLY A 19 22.88 -15.96 6.11
C GLY A 19 21.63 -15.32 6.74
N LEU A 20 20.95 -14.47 5.96
CA LEU A 20 19.60 -13.97 6.25
C LEU A 20 18.60 -14.42 5.17
N LEU A 21 18.93 -15.45 4.38
CA LEU A 21 17.90 -16.35 3.82
C LEU A 21 17.40 -17.33 4.89
N ALA A 22 17.23 -16.78 6.09
CA ALA A 22 16.39 -17.31 7.14
C ALA A 22 15.28 -16.28 7.33
N VAL A 23 14.58 -15.91 6.24
CA VAL A 23 13.15 -15.63 6.37
C VAL A 23 12.58 -16.95 6.84
N THR A 24 12.52 -17.02 8.15
CA THR A 24 11.90 -18.08 8.89
C THR A 24 10.49 -18.22 8.34
N ALA A 25 10.25 -19.32 7.65
CA ALA A 25 8.96 -19.99 7.62
C ALA A 25 8.52 -20.34 9.07
N CYS A 26 8.25 -19.33 9.90
CA CYS A 26 7.92 -19.46 11.30
C CYS A 26 6.85 -18.44 11.69
N GLY A 27 5.68 -18.58 11.07
CA GLY A 27 4.48 -17.84 11.41
C GLY A 27 3.42 -17.94 10.32
N GLY A 28 3.20 -19.11 9.74
CA GLY A 28 2.13 -19.29 8.77
C GLY A 28 0.80 -18.95 9.42
N SER A 29 0.24 -17.78 9.11
CA SER A 29 -1.20 -17.51 9.03
C SER A 29 -1.58 -16.06 8.65
N SER A 30 -0.69 -15.07 8.57
CA SER A 30 -1.06 -13.69 8.19
C SER A 30 -0.35 -13.17 6.95
N VAL A 31 0.98 -13.28 6.84
CA VAL A 31 1.73 -12.70 5.69
C VAL A 31 1.32 -13.30 4.34
N GLU A 32 1.27 -14.63 4.22
CA GLU A 32 0.85 -15.30 2.98
C GLU A 32 -0.61 -14.94 2.62
N ALA A 33 -1.51 -14.95 3.60
CA ALA A 33 -2.92 -14.58 3.39
C ALA A 33 -3.07 -13.10 3.00
N TYR A 34 -2.26 -12.23 3.58
CA TYR A 34 -2.21 -10.82 3.22
C TYR A 34 -1.74 -10.64 1.78
N CYS A 35 -0.64 -11.30 1.39
CA CYS A 35 -0.17 -11.27 0.00
C CYS A 35 -1.19 -11.84 -0.99
N ASP A 36 -1.89 -12.92 -0.63
CA ASP A 36 -2.97 -13.49 -1.46
C ASP A 36 -4.07 -12.45 -1.70
N VAL A 37 -4.50 -11.71 -0.66
CA VAL A 37 -5.49 -10.62 -0.81
C VAL A 37 -4.97 -9.55 -1.77
N TRP A 38 -3.73 -9.08 -1.62
CA TRP A 38 -3.15 -8.06 -2.51
C TRP A 38 -2.98 -8.55 -3.96
N GLU A 39 -2.63 -9.81 -4.18
CA GLU A 39 -2.54 -10.41 -5.52
C GLU A 39 -3.92 -10.50 -6.18
N GLU A 40 -4.95 -10.90 -5.44
CA GLU A 40 -6.34 -10.91 -5.92
C GLU A 40 -6.85 -9.49 -6.21
N GLY A 41 -6.61 -8.56 -5.30
CA GLY A 41 -7.02 -7.15 -5.43
C GLY A 41 -6.37 -6.44 -6.61
N GLN A 42 -5.09 -6.72 -6.92
CA GLN A 42 -4.42 -6.14 -8.09
C GLN A 42 -5.16 -6.44 -9.40
N ALA A 43 -5.66 -7.68 -9.56
CA ALA A 43 -6.46 -8.05 -10.71
C ALA A 43 -7.82 -7.32 -10.76
N GLU A 44 -8.39 -6.94 -9.61
CA GLU A 44 -9.61 -6.14 -9.53
C GLU A 44 -9.34 -4.66 -9.82
N PHE A 45 -8.23 -4.09 -9.31
CA PHE A 45 -7.82 -2.71 -9.61
C PHE A 45 -7.50 -2.50 -11.09
N GLU A 46 -6.82 -3.45 -11.74
CA GLU A 46 -6.61 -3.41 -13.20
C GLU A 46 -7.95 -3.37 -13.97
N GLN A 47 -8.98 -4.04 -13.46
CA GLN A 47 -10.32 -3.99 -14.04
C GLN A 47 -11.00 -2.64 -13.79
N LEU A 48 -10.84 -2.07 -12.59
CA LEU A 48 -11.35 -0.74 -12.23
C LEU A 48 -10.70 0.39 -13.06
N GLU A 49 -9.40 0.33 -13.35
CA GLU A 49 -8.73 1.31 -14.23
C GLU A 49 -9.31 1.31 -15.65
N THR A 50 -9.86 0.18 -16.09
CA THR A 50 -10.52 0.06 -17.40
C THR A 50 -12.02 0.34 -17.37
N ALA A 51 -12.61 0.47 -16.17
CA ALA A 51 -14.01 0.78 -16.00
C ALA A 51 -14.29 2.27 -16.25
N ASP A 52 -15.41 2.58 -16.89
CA ASP A 52 -15.86 3.96 -17.08
C ASP A 52 -16.10 4.61 -15.70
N MET A 53 -15.61 5.84 -15.51
CA MET A 53 -15.78 6.66 -14.28
C MET A 53 -17.25 6.92 -13.87
N GLN A 54 -18.23 6.37 -14.58
CA GLN A 54 -19.66 6.46 -14.26
C GLN A 54 -20.06 5.60 -13.06
N ASN A 55 -19.21 4.70 -12.57
CA ASN A 55 -19.47 3.82 -11.42
C ASN A 55 -18.54 4.11 -10.23
N PHE A 56 -18.31 5.39 -9.93
CA PHE A 56 -17.37 5.82 -8.87
C PHE A 56 -17.71 5.19 -7.51
N ASP A 57 -18.97 5.16 -7.12
CA ASP A 57 -19.43 4.54 -5.86
C ASP A 57 -19.14 3.03 -5.79
N GLU A 58 -19.31 2.32 -6.92
CA GLU A 58 -19.04 0.88 -7.00
C GLU A 58 -17.53 0.60 -6.91
N ALA A 59 -16.71 1.47 -7.50
CA ALA A 59 -15.25 1.39 -7.40
C ALA A 59 -14.78 1.60 -5.96
N PHE A 60 -15.29 2.63 -5.26
CA PHE A 60 -14.95 2.89 -3.86
C PHE A 60 -15.42 1.78 -2.93
N SER A 61 -16.63 1.24 -3.14
CA SER A 61 -17.11 0.07 -2.39
C SER A 61 -16.23 -1.16 -2.60
N THR A 62 -15.74 -1.38 -3.82
CA THR A 62 -14.82 -2.50 -4.12
C THR A 62 -13.47 -2.30 -3.40
N VAL A 63 -12.95 -1.07 -3.39
CA VAL A 63 -11.70 -0.74 -2.66
C VAL A 63 -11.89 -0.91 -1.15
N GLU A 64 -13.04 -0.50 -0.60
CA GLU A 64 -13.35 -0.66 0.82
C GLU A 64 -13.44 -2.13 1.21
N ASP A 65 -14.16 -2.97 0.45
CA ASP A 65 -14.26 -4.41 0.68
C ASP A 65 -12.87 -5.08 0.60
N PHE A 66 -12.06 -4.73 -0.39
CA PHE A 66 -10.68 -5.18 -0.52
C PHE A 66 -9.84 -4.83 0.72
N LEU A 67 -9.94 -3.60 1.21
CA LEU A 67 -9.18 -3.15 2.39
C LEU A 67 -9.68 -3.82 3.67
N ASP A 68 -10.96 -4.15 3.79
CA ASP A 68 -11.50 -4.93 4.91
C ASP A 68 -10.93 -6.36 4.94
N ASP A 69 -10.81 -7.00 3.78
CA ASP A 69 -10.13 -8.30 3.64
C ASP A 69 -8.63 -8.18 3.93
N ALA A 70 -8.00 -7.10 3.46
CA ALA A 70 -6.59 -6.84 3.71
C ALA A 70 -6.31 -6.65 5.21
N VAL A 71 -7.12 -5.86 5.93
CA VAL A 71 -7.03 -5.71 7.39
C VAL A 71 -7.18 -7.06 8.08
N SER A 72 -8.18 -7.86 7.67
CA SER A 72 -8.45 -9.16 8.28
C SER A 72 -7.30 -10.17 8.10
N ALA A 73 -6.53 -10.03 7.03
CA ALA A 73 -5.36 -10.85 6.75
C ALA A 73 -4.04 -10.21 7.23
N ALA A 74 -4.07 -8.93 7.62
CA ALA A 74 -2.86 -8.15 7.89
C ALA A 74 -2.04 -8.75 9.04
N PRO A 75 -0.72 -8.84 8.87
CA PRO A 75 0.20 -9.11 9.98
C PRO A 75 0.17 -8.00 11.03
N ASP A 76 0.32 -8.32 12.32
CA ASP A 76 0.37 -7.36 13.43
C ASP A 76 1.34 -6.17 13.19
N GLU A 77 2.37 -6.36 12.36
CA GLU A 77 3.38 -5.33 12.02
C GLU A 77 2.82 -4.22 11.12
N ILE A 78 1.79 -4.52 10.32
CA ILE A 78 1.20 -3.60 9.34
C ILE A 78 -0.32 -3.42 9.52
N GLU A 79 -0.96 -4.22 10.39
CA GLU A 79 -2.41 -4.19 10.66
C GLU A 79 -2.92 -2.78 10.92
N SER A 80 -2.26 -2.02 11.80
CA SER A 80 -2.70 -0.65 12.11
C SER A 80 -2.61 0.30 10.93
N GLN A 81 -1.61 0.14 10.05
CA GLN A 81 -1.46 0.96 8.85
C GLN A 81 -2.52 0.58 7.82
N THR A 82 -2.79 -0.71 7.64
CA THR A 82 -3.85 -1.21 6.77
C THR A 82 -5.23 -0.77 7.27
N GLU A 83 -5.47 -0.78 8.59
CA GLU A 83 -6.69 -0.26 9.22
C GLU A 83 -6.87 1.24 8.94
N ASN A 84 -5.80 2.04 9.10
CA ASN A 84 -5.87 3.47 8.83
C ASN A 84 -6.18 3.76 7.34
N LEU A 85 -5.66 2.96 6.41
CA LEU A 85 -6.01 3.08 4.99
C LEU A 85 -7.48 2.73 4.73
N ARG A 86 -7.97 1.62 5.31
CA ARG A 86 -9.39 1.22 5.22
C ARG A 86 -10.28 2.34 5.74
N ASP A 87 -9.98 2.86 6.93
CA ASP A 87 -10.75 3.91 7.57
C ASP A 87 -10.74 5.22 6.75
N ALA A 88 -9.62 5.55 6.11
CA ALA A 88 -9.54 6.70 5.21
C ALA A 88 -10.42 6.54 3.96
N ILE A 89 -10.40 5.38 3.32
CA ILE A 89 -11.25 5.10 2.16
C ILE A 89 -12.73 5.08 2.57
N ALA A 90 -13.07 4.45 3.69
CA ALA A 90 -14.42 4.48 4.23
C ALA A 90 -14.87 5.90 4.57
N ALA A 91 -14.00 6.74 5.12
CA ALA A 91 -14.31 8.15 5.38
C ALA A 91 -14.65 8.90 4.08
N ILE A 92 -13.87 8.68 3.01
CA ILE A 92 -14.12 9.27 1.69
C ILE A 92 -15.44 8.74 1.10
N ASN A 93 -15.70 7.43 1.19
CA ASN A 93 -16.93 6.80 0.67
C ASN A 93 -18.19 7.26 1.43
N ASN A 94 -18.05 7.65 2.70
CA ASN A 94 -19.14 8.20 3.50
C ASN A 94 -19.38 9.70 3.30
N LEU A 95 -18.53 10.41 2.53
CA LEU A 95 -18.79 11.80 2.18
C LEU A 95 -20.01 11.84 1.25
N ASP A 96 -20.98 12.70 1.56
CA ASP A 96 -22.18 12.93 0.72
C ASP A 96 -21.84 13.82 -0.49
N ILE A 97 -20.85 13.38 -1.28
CA ILE A 97 -20.38 14.06 -2.49
C ILE A 97 -21.12 13.49 -3.68
N ASP A 98 -22.06 14.25 -4.20
CA ASP A 98 -22.59 14.00 -5.54
C ASP A 98 -21.55 14.48 -6.57
N PHE A 99 -20.78 13.55 -7.13
CA PHE A 99 -19.77 13.82 -8.16
C PHE A 99 -20.37 14.34 -9.48
N GLU A 100 -21.67 14.15 -9.72
CA GLU A 100 -22.38 14.72 -10.86
C GLU A 100 -22.83 16.17 -10.61
N ASN A 101 -22.84 16.60 -9.34
CA ASN A 101 -23.25 17.93 -8.92
C ASN A 101 -22.09 18.71 -8.27
N PRO A 102 -21.42 19.64 -8.98
CA PRO A 102 -20.30 20.41 -8.45
C PRO A 102 -20.64 21.30 -7.23
N GLU A 103 -21.93 21.53 -6.92
CA GLU A 103 -22.31 22.27 -5.70
C GLU A 103 -22.17 21.44 -4.41
N SER A 104 -22.15 20.09 -4.49
CA SER A 104 -21.94 19.19 -3.34
C SER A 104 -20.58 19.45 -2.67
N PHE A 105 -19.55 19.74 -3.47
CA PHE A 105 -18.19 20.09 -3.01
C PHE A 105 -18.11 21.42 -2.25
N THR A 106 -19.16 22.24 -2.32
CA THR A 106 -19.23 23.53 -1.60
C THR A 106 -20.15 23.46 -0.39
N ASP A 107 -20.69 22.28 -0.08
CA ASP A 107 -21.45 22.09 1.14
C ASP A 107 -20.52 22.27 2.35
N PRO A 108 -20.92 23.08 3.36
CA PRO A 108 -20.08 23.34 4.53
C PRO A 108 -19.79 22.09 5.36
N GLU A 109 -20.67 21.09 5.39
CA GLU A 109 -20.43 19.82 6.11
C GLU A 109 -19.38 19.00 5.34
N VAL A 110 -19.52 18.88 4.02
CA VAL A 110 -18.52 18.21 3.16
C VAL A 110 -17.15 18.90 3.24
N MET A 111 -17.10 20.23 3.28
CA MET A 111 -15.84 20.96 3.41
C MET A 111 -15.17 20.71 4.77
N GLU A 112 -15.93 20.65 5.87
CA GLU A 112 -15.38 20.35 7.20
C GLU A 112 -14.83 18.91 7.29
N ASP A 113 -15.51 17.96 6.65
CA ASP A 113 -15.04 16.57 6.60
C ASP A 113 -13.80 16.42 5.70
N LEU A 114 -13.75 17.14 4.58
CA LEU A 114 -12.55 17.19 3.72
C LEU A 114 -11.35 17.84 4.43
N GLU A 115 -11.55 18.90 5.21
CA GLU A 115 -10.48 19.51 6.01
C GLU A 115 -9.93 18.53 7.05
N GLN A 116 -10.80 17.75 7.71
CA GLN A 116 -10.36 16.70 8.65
C GLN A 116 -9.63 15.55 7.97
N LEU A 117 -10.02 15.19 6.75
CA LEU A 117 -9.30 14.22 5.90
C LEU A 117 -7.93 14.77 5.49
N GLU A 118 -7.84 16.05 5.12
CA GLU A 118 -6.57 16.72 4.79
C GLU A 118 -5.59 16.71 5.97
N GLU A 119 -6.06 16.94 7.20
CA GLU A 119 -5.23 16.86 8.41
C GLU A 119 -4.65 15.46 8.64
N GLN A 120 -5.40 14.43 8.27
CA GLN A 120 -4.99 13.03 8.37
C GLN A 120 -4.18 12.55 7.16
N PHE A 121 -4.19 13.30 6.06
CA PHE A 121 -3.59 12.90 4.79
C PHE A 121 -2.10 12.60 4.91
N ALA A 122 -1.35 13.36 5.71
CA ALA A 122 0.07 13.11 5.93
C ALA A 122 0.33 11.78 6.67
N THR A 123 -0.58 11.39 7.57
CA THR A 123 -0.51 10.08 8.26
C THR A 123 -0.92 8.96 7.31
N ILE A 124 -2.02 9.14 6.57
CA ILE A 124 -2.49 8.20 5.56
C ILE A 124 -1.41 7.94 4.49
N GLU A 125 -0.72 8.98 4.03
CA GLU A 125 0.37 8.85 3.05
C GLU A 125 1.55 8.04 3.62
N ALA A 126 1.92 8.28 4.88
CA ALA A 126 2.98 7.52 5.54
C ALA A 126 2.59 6.05 5.77
N ASP A 127 1.34 5.80 6.15
CA ASP A 127 0.81 4.45 6.36
C ASP A 127 0.67 3.70 5.03
N SER A 128 0.26 4.39 3.96
CA SER A 128 0.25 3.88 2.59
C SER A 128 1.63 3.43 2.15
N GLN A 129 2.66 4.27 2.37
CA GLN A 129 4.05 3.92 2.04
C GLN A 129 4.53 2.73 2.86
N ALA A 130 4.18 2.66 4.14
CA ALA A 130 4.54 1.52 4.97
C ALA A 130 3.91 0.21 4.47
N VAL A 131 2.64 0.25 4.06
CA VAL A 131 1.94 -0.90 3.48
C VAL A 131 2.57 -1.30 2.14
N GLU A 132 2.86 -0.33 1.28
CA GLU A 132 3.50 -0.55 -0.02
C GLU A 132 4.89 -1.18 0.14
N ASP A 133 5.73 -0.61 1.01
CA ASP A 133 7.06 -1.16 1.32
C ASP A 133 6.95 -2.59 1.86
N TYR A 134 5.98 -2.85 2.74
CA TYR A 134 5.75 -4.17 3.30
C TYR A 134 5.33 -5.19 2.22
N VAL A 135 4.36 -4.83 1.37
CA VAL A 135 3.88 -5.69 0.29
C VAL A 135 5.01 -5.95 -0.71
N ASN A 136 5.75 -4.93 -1.14
CA ASN A 136 6.86 -5.09 -2.08
C ASN A 136 8.04 -5.91 -1.50
N GLU A 137 8.28 -5.85 -0.18
CA GLU A 137 9.33 -6.64 0.48
C GLU A 137 8.92 -8.11 0.69
N ASN A 138 7.64 -8.37 0.95
CA ASN A 138 7.17 -9.68 1.41
C ASN A 138 6.34 -10.47 0.37
N CYS A 139 5.74 -9.81 -0.60
CA CYS A 139 4.86 -10.43 -1.61
C CYS A 139 5.58 -10.47 -2.97
N GLU A 140 6.17 -11.61 -3.32
CA GLU A 140 7.01 -11.76 -4.52
C GLU A 140 6.28 -11.52 -5.86
N ASN A 141 4.95 -11.60 -5.89
CA ASN A 141 4.12 -11.49 -7.11
C ASN A 141 3.29 -10.20 -7.19
N VAL A 142 3.36 -9.33 -6.18
CA VAL A 142 2.62 -8.06 -6.16
C VAL A 142 3.61 -6.94 -6.42
N ASP A 143 3.39 -6.17 -7.48
CA ASP A 143 4.16 -4.96 -7.79
C ASP A 143 3.22 -3.76 -7.73
N LEU A 144 3.38 -2.92 -6.71
CA LEU A 144 2.57 -1.71 -6.50
C LEU A 144 3.22 -0.44 -7.09
N SER A 145 4.32 -0.58 -7.85
CA SER A 145 5.14 0.53 -8.36
C SER A 145 4.80 1.07 -9.76
#